data_AF-A0A963B4B9-F1
#
_entry.id   AF-A0A963B4B9-F1
#
_cell.length_a   1.000
_cell.length_b   1.000
_cell.length_c   1.000
_cell.angle_alpha   90.00
_cell.angle_beta   90.00
_cell.angle_gamma   90.00
#
_symmetry.space_group_name_H-M   'P 1'
#
loop_
_entity.id
_entity.type
_entity.pdbx_description
1 polymer ?
#
loop_
_entity_poly.entity_id
_entity_poly.type
_entity_poly.pdbx_seq_one_letter_code
_entity_poly.pdbx_strand_id
1 'polypeptide(L)' 'VPAGRFAAWKVESWSNRHATDGSSSARLEPVRLHFQVWYAPQAKRYVKSIRKLISASGQVLDEDLFELVEYKLN' A
#
# COMPACT_ATOMS: atom_id res chain seq x y z
N VAL A 1 -8.02 -13.83 -1.51
CA VAL A 1 -6.61 -14.13 -1.18
C VAL A 1 -6.47 -15.63 -0.99
N PRO A 2 -5.25 -16.21 -1.02
CA PRO A 2 -5.11 -17.67 -0.94
C PRO A 2 -5.72 -18.28 0.34
N ALA A 3 -5.74 -17.54 1.46
CA ALA A 3 -6.41 -17.95 2.71
C ALA A 3 -7.96 -18.00 2.63
N GLY A 4 -8.57 -17.67 1.48
CA GLY A 4 -10.00 -17.73 1.25
C GLY A 4 -10.66 -16.37 0.99
N ARG A 5 -11.97 -16.30 1.28
CA ARG A 5 -12.83 -15.13 1.05
C ARG A 5 -13.22 -14.50 2.38
N PHE A 6 -13.18 -13.17 2.43
CA PHE A 6 -13.45 -12.40 3.64
C PHE A 6 -14.36 -11.21 3.32
N ALA A 7 -15.34 -10.94 4.19
CA ALA A 7 -15.89 -9.59 4.31
C ALA A 7 -14.82 -8.71 4.94
N ALA A 8 -14.43 -7.63 4.28
CA ALA A 8 -13.33 -6.79 4.72
C ALA A 8 -13.64 -5.31 4.52
N TRP A 9 -13.09 -4.48 5.39
CA TRP A 9 -13.09 -3.04 5.25
C TRP A 9 -11.86 -2.62 4.46
N LYS A 10 -12.08 -1.89 3.36
CA LYS A 10 -10.99 -1.23 2.65
C LYS A 10 -10.67 0.06 3.38
N VAL A 11 -9.42 0.19 3.82
CA VAL A 11 -8.84 1.41 4.35
C VAL A 11 -7.87 1.95 3.31
N GLU A 12 -7.99 3.23 2.99
CA GLU A 12 -7.12 3.92 2.05
C GLU A 12 -6.41 5.06 2.76
N SER A 13 -5.10 5.15 2.56
CA SER A 13 -4.26 6.18 3.16
C SER A 13 -3.25 6.69 2.13
N TRP A 14 -3.05 8.01 2.18
CA TRP A 14 -2.10 8.71 1.33
C TRP A 14 -1.09 9.45 2.21
N SER A 15 0.18 9.26 1.92
CA SER A 15 1.25 10.11 2.44
C SER A 15 1.82 10.93 1.28
N ASN A 16 1.97 12.23 1.51
CA ASN A 16 2.52 13.17 0.56
C ASN A 16 3.63 13.96 1.25
N ARG A 17 4.77 14.11 0.58
CA ARG A 17 5.84 15.03 0.95
C ARG A 17 6.24 15.87 -0.26
N HIS A 18 6.95 16.96 -0.03
CA HIS A 18 7.57 17.71 -1.12
C HIS A 18 8.87 17.03 -1.55
N ALA A 19 9.23 17.17 -2.83
CA ALA A 19 10.58 16.86 -3.26
C ALA A 19 11.55 17.81 -2.55
N THR A 20 12.70 17.26 -2.16
CA THR A 20 13.68 17.95 -1.33
C THR A 20 14.81 18.57 -2.15
N ASP A 21 15.05 18.07 -3.35
CA ASP A 21 16.07 18.58 -4.27
C ASP A 21 15.47 19.55 -5.30
N GLY A 22 16.25 20.57 -5.68
CA GLY A 22 15.94 21.52 -6.75
C GLY A 22 16.50 21.12 -8.12
N SER A 23 17.21 20.00 -8.18
CA SER A 23 17.87 19.52 -9.40
C SER A 23 16.95 18.68 -10.31
N SER A 24 17.46 18.28 -11.48
CA SER A 24 16.74 17.40 -12.41
C SER A 24 16.33 16.04 -11.82
N SER A 25 17.03 15.53 -10.79
CA SER A 25 16.68 14.27 -10.11
C SER A 25 15.47 14.39 -9.18
N ALA A 26 15.03 15.60 -8.83
CA ALA A 26 13.85 15.83 -8.00
C ALA A 26 12.59 15.16 -8.55
N ARG A 27 12.50 14.99 -9.88
CA ARG A 27 11.38 14.32 -10.56
C ARG A 27 11.25 12.83 -10.22
N LEU A 28 12.35 12.20 -9.83
CA LEU A 28 12.42 10.79 -9.47
C LEU A 28 12.24 10.55 -7.96
N GLU A 29 12.19 11.61 -7.15
CA GLU A 29 12.06 11.46 -5.70
C GLU A 29 10.74 10.78 -5.30
N PRO A 30 10.77 9.84 -4.33
CA PRO A 30 9.59 9.16 -3.84
C PRO A 30 8.78 10.05 -2.89
N VAL A 31 7.92 10.88 -3.46
CA VAL A 31 7.18 11.90 -2.72
C VAL A 31 5.79 11.47 -2.28
N ARG A 32 5.25 10.40 -2.85
CA ARG A 32 3.90 9.93 -2.59
C ARG A 32 3.88 8.45 -2.28
N LEU A 33 3.09 8.08 -1.28
CA LEU A 33 2.84 6.69 -0.91
C LEU A 33 1.34 6.49 -0.78
N HIS A 34 0.82 5.54 -1.55
CA HIS A 34 -0.59 5.16 -1.54
C HIS A 34 -0.71 3.76 -0.94
N PHE A 35 -1.35 3.66 0.22
CA PHE A 35 -1.64 2.41 0.89
C PHE A 35 -3.11 2.07 0.79
N GLN A 36 -3.41 0.89 0.28
CA GLN A 36 -4.74 0.29 0.29
C GLN A 36 -4.65 -0.99 1.10
N VAL A 37 -5.44 -1.09 2.16
CA VAL A 37 -5.41 -2.24 3.08
C VAL A 37 -6.82 -2.77 3.26
N TRP A 38 -6.98 -4.09 3.25
CA TRP A 38 -8.25 -4.75 3.51
C TRP A 38 -8.17 -5.45 4.86
N TYR A 39 -8.89 -4.92 5.85
CA TYR A 39 -8.98 -5.51 7.19
C TYR A 39 -10.22 -6.41 7.29
N ALA A 40 -10.05 -7.65 7.72
CA ALA A 40 -11.16 -8.57 7.96
C ALA A 40 -11.37 -8.77 9.48
N PRO A 41 -12.46 -8.21 10.07
CA PRO A 41 -12.72 -8.33 11.52
C PRO A 41 -12.78 -9.78 12.00
N GLN A 42 -13.39 -10.68 11.22
CA GLN A 42 -13.50 -12.10 11.53
C GLN A 42 -12.15 -12.84 11.56
N ALA A 43 -11.13 -12.34 10.86
CA ALA A 43 -9.76 -12.86 10.91
C ALA A 43 -8.85 -12.05 11.86
N LYS A 44 -9.35 -10.92 12.38
CA LYS A 44 -8.65 -9.95 13.23
C LYS A 44 -7.35 -9.42 12.62
N ARG A 45 -7.26 -9.33 11.29
CA ARG A 45 -6.03 -8.92 10.58
C ARG A 45 -6.29 -8.39 9.18
N TYR A 46 -5.25 -7.82 8.58
CA TYR A 46 -5.24 -7.49 7.16
C TYR A 46 -5.17 -8.76 6.32
N VAL A 47 -6.07 -8.88 5.35
CA VAL A 47 -6.12 -10.01 4.42
C VAL A 47 -5.44 -9.69 3.09
N LYS A 48 -5.34 -8.40 2.75
CA LYS A 48 -4.66 -7.89 1.56
C LYS A 48 -4.13 -6.49 1.82
N SER A 49 -2.99 -6.15 1.23
CA SER A 49 -2.56 -4.76 1.10
C SER A 49 -1.88 -4.52 -0.25
N ILE A 50 -2.02 -3.30 -0.74
CA ILE A 50 -1.30 -2.77 -1.90
C ILE A 50 -0.59 -1.50 -1.44
N ARG A 51 0.71 -1.42 -1.70
CA ARG A 51 1.52 -0.23 -1.46
C ARG A 51 2.06 0.25 -2.80
N LYS A 52 1.79 1.50 -3.17
CA LYS A 52 2.43 2.14 -4.33
C LYS A 52 3.34 3.27 -3.86
N LEU A 53 4.58 3.24 -4.32
CA LEU A 53 5.51 4.35 -4.19
C LEU A 53 5.47 5.16 -5.47
N ILE A 54 5.22 6.46 -5.37
CA ILE A 54 4.99 7.33 -6.52
C ILE A 54 5.98 8.48 -6.47
N SER A 55 6.66 8.69 -7.59
CA SER A 55 7.63 9.78 -7.76
C SER A 55 6.97 11.15 -7.87
N ALA A 56 7.78 12.21 -7.81
CA ALA A 56 7.32 13.58 -8.02
C ALA A 56 6.73 13.79 -9.42
N SER A 57 7.25 13.10 -10.44
CA SER A 57 6.69 13.10 -11.80
C SER A 57 5.37 12.33 -11.92
N GLY A 58 4.96 11.59 -10.89
CA GLY A 58 3.75 10.76 -10.90
C GLY A 58 3.95 9.34 -11.42
N GLN A 59 5.15 8.96 -11.81
CA GLN A 59 5.49 7.58 -12.11
C GLN A 59 5.41 6.71 -10.85
N VAL A 60 4.78 5.54 -10.96
CA VAL A 60 4.88 4.47 -9.95
C VAL A 60 6.29 3.91 -10.00
N LEU A 61 7.02 4.08 -8.91
CA LEU A 61 8.38 3.60 -8.73
C LEU A 61 8.42 2.15 -8.24
N ASP A 62 7.42 1.79 -7.44
CA ASP A 62 7.34 0.49 -6.78
C ASP A 62 5.88 0.16 -6.46
N GLU A 63 5.53 -1.12 -6.56
CA GLU A 63 4.21 -1.64 -6.24
C GLU A 63 4.31 -3.00 -5.56
N ASP A 64 3.93 -3.05 -4.29
CA ASP A 64 3.85 -4.28 -3.52
C ASP A 64 2.41 -4.76 -3.40
N LEU A 65 2.21 -6.07 -3.56
CA LEU A 65 0.98 -6.76 -3.24
C LEU A 65 1.25 -7.80 -2.15
N PHE A 66 0.57 -7.65 -1.02
CA PHE A 66 0.56 -8.64 0.05
C PHE A 66 -0.81 -9.30 0.12
N GLU A 67 -0.84 -10.63 0.14
CA GLU A 67 -2.06 -11.41 0.27
C GLU A 67 -1.91 -12.44 1.37
N LEU A 68 -2.92 -12.57 2.23
CA LEU A 68 -2.93 -13.55 3.30
C LEU A 68 -3.00 -14.95 2.71
N VAL A 69 -2.00 -15.77 3.02
CA VAL A 69 -1.89 -17.15 2.52
C VAL A 69 -2.54 -18.15 3.47
N GLU A 70 -2.30 -18.01 4.77
CA GLU A 70 -2.92 -18.83 5.82
C GLU A 70 -3.03 -18.02 7.11
N TYR A 71 -3.97 -18.39 7.99
CA TYR A 71 -4.04 -17.85 9.34
C TYR A 71 -4.69 -18.84 10.32
N LYS A 72 -4.38 -18.67 11.61
CA LYS A 72 -5.10 -19.30 12.71
C LYS A 72 -5.57 -18.22 13.69
N LEU A 73 -6.77 -18.42 14.21
CA LEU A 73 -7.27 -17.67 15.36
C LEU A 73 -6.87 -18.46 16.59
N ASN A 74 -6.17 -17.78 17.50
CA ASN A 74 -5.92 -18.32 18.84
C ASN A 74 -7.20 -18.25 19.67
#